data_AF-A0A6C0W218-F1
#
_entry.id   AF-A0A6C0W218-F1
#
_cell.length_a   1.000
_cell.length_b   1.000
_cell.length_c   1.000
_cell.angle_alpha   90.00
_cell.angle_beta   90.00
_cell.angle_gamma   90.00
#
_symmetry.space_group_name_H-M   'P 1'
#
loop_
_entity.id
_entity.type
_entity.pdbx_description
1 polymer ?
#
loop_
_entity_poly.entity_id
_entity_poly.type
_entity_poly.pdbx_seq_one_letter_code
_entity_poly.pdbx_strand_id
1 'polypeptide(L)' 'MGCCDKNFPMLQGIQFHPESLWTIEGKQIILNFLKMSCY' A
#
# COMPACT_ATOMS: atom_id res chain seq x y z
N MET A 1 -1.25 7.25 -3.88
CA MET A 1 0.11 7.84 -3.87
C MET A 1 0.92 7.07 -2.82
N GLY A 2 2.16 6.65 -3.10
CA GLY A 2 2.94 5.83 -2.16
C GLY A 2 4.35 6.36 -1.96
N CYS A 3 4.93 6.06 -0.80
CA CYS A 3 6.31 6.42 -0.44
C CYS A 3 7.05 5.20 0.11
N CYS A 4 8.37 5.19 -0.06
CA CYS A 4 9.29 4.21 0.50
C CYS A 4 10.51 4.98 1.03
N ASP A 5 10.97 4.63 2.23
CA ASP A 5 12.18 5.22 2.79
C ASP A 5 13.42 4.65 2.09
N LYS A 6 14.38 5.53 1.75
CA LYS A 6 15.58 5.15 1.00
C LYS A 6 16.59 4.36 1.85
N ASN A 7 16.63 4.63 3.14
CA ASN A 7 17.55 3.98 4.08
C ASN A 7 16.92 2.74 4.70
N PHE A 8 15.59 2.72 4.80
CA PHE A 8 14.81 1.62 5.35
C PHE A 8 13.83 1.09 4.30
N PRO A 9 14.25 0.20 3.39
CA PRO A 9 13.42 -0.28 2.28
C PRO A 9 12.17 -1.06 2.72
N MET A 10 12.14 -1.53 3.97
CA MET A 10 10.97 -2.16 4.59
C MET A 10 9.94 -1.14 5.10
N LEU A 11 10.32 0.14 5.24
CA LEU A 11 9.43 1.22 5.65
C LEU A 11 8.76 1.83 4.42
N GLN A 12 7.50 1.46 4.21
CA GLN A 12 6.70 1.89 3.08
C GLN A 12 5.34 2.38 3.56
N GLY A 13 4.76 3.33 2.82
CA GLY A 13 3.46 3.89 3.12
C GLY A 13 2.65 4.13 1.86
N ILE A 14 1.34 3.96 1.95
CA ILE A 14 0.41 4.31 0.88
C ILE A 14 -0.68 5.23 1.43
N GLN A 15 -1.03 6.23 0.63
CA GLN A 15 -2.15 7.11 0.89
C GLN A 15 -3.30 6.78 -0.06
N PHE A 16 -4.47 6.58 0.54
CA PHE A 16 -5.74 6.35 -0.13
C PHE A 16 -6.86 7.01 0.69
N HIS A 17 -8.01 7.21 0.06
CA HIS A 17 -9.21 7.65 0.77
C HIS A 17 -10.06 6.45 1.22
N PRO A 18 -10.75 6.53 2.36
CA PRO A 18 -11.57 5.42 2.86
C PRO A 18 -12.59 4.87 1.84
N GLU A 19 -13.21 5.75 1.06
CA GLU A 19 -14.17 5.35 0.03
C GLU A 19 -13.57 4.46 -1.07
N SER A 20 -12.25 4.55 -1.29
CA SER A 20 -11.56 3.70 -2.26
C SER A 20 -11.64 2.22 -1.86
N LEU A 21 -11.77 1.89 -0.57
CA LEU A 21 -11.86 0.51 -0.09
C LEU A 21 -13.15 -0.22 -0.52
N TRP A 22 -14.15 0.51 -1.01
CA TRP A 22 -15.38 -0.10 -1.51
C TRP A 22 -15.24 -0.62 -2.94
N THR A 23 -14.25 -0.16 -3.70
CA THR A 23 -14.02 -0.62 -5.07
C THR A 23 -13.12 -1.86 -5.10
N ILE A 24 -13.14 -2.58 -6.22
CA ILE A 24 -12.30 -3.77 -6.42
C ILE A 24 -10.83 -3.34 -6.46
N GLU A 25 -10.55 -2.22 -7.11
CA GLU A 25 -9.21 -1.67 -7.31
C GLU A 25 -8.59 -1.21 -5.98
N GLY A 26 -9.36 -0.53 -5.13
CA GLY A 26 -8.85 -0.10 -3.81
C GLY A 26 -8.51 -1.28 -2.91
N LYS A 27 -9.34 -2.34 -2.90
CA LYS A 27 -9.02 -3.58 -2.20
C LYS A 27 -7.75 -4.23 -2.75
N GLN A 28 -7.58 -4.24 -4.07
CA GLN A 28 -6.40 -4.81 -4.72
C GLN A 28 -5.11 -4.05 -4.36
N ILE A 29 -5.16 -2.73 -4.23
CA ILE A 29 -4.03 -1.90 -3.81
C ILE A 29 -3.57 -2.28 -2.40
N ILE A 30 -4.50 -2.45 -1.45
CA ILE A 30 -4.16 -2.89 -0.08
C ILE A 30 -3.55 -4.29 -0.08
N LEU A 31 -4.13 -5.23 -0.83
CA LEU A 31 -3.63 -6.59 -0.91
C LEU A 31 -2.21 -6.65 -1.50
N ASN A 32 -1.94 -5.85 -2.53
CA ASN A 32 -0.61 -5.76 -3.12
C ASN A 32 0.40 -5.18 -2.10
N PHE A 33 0.01 -4.13 -1.37
CA PHE A 33 0.83 -3.53 -0.33
C PHE A 33 1.18 -4.53 0.79
N LEU A 34 0.20 -5.30 1.29
CA LEU A 34 0.43 -6.31 2.33
C LEU A 34 1.24 -7.52 1.83
N LYS A 35 1.13 -7.90 0.56
CA LYS A 35 1.98 -8.95 -0.03
C LYS A 35 3.44 -8.51 -0.15
N MET A 36 3.70 -7.24 -0.44
CA MET A 36 5.06 -6.71 -0.53
C MET A 36 5.82 -6.74 0.80
N SER A 37 5.14 -6.70 1.94
CA SER A 37 5.76 -6.76 3.27
C SER A 37 6.22 -8.16 3.72
N CYS A 38 6.00 -9.20 2.92
CA CYS A 38 6.46 -10.56 3.19
C CYS A 38 7.69 -10.89 2.32
N TYR A 39 8.83 -10.27 2.62
CA TYR A 39 10.17 -10.62 2.14
C TYR A 39 11.21 -10.27 3.20
#